data_AF-A0A2S0WT51-F1
#
_entry.id   AF-A0A2S0WT51-F1
#
_cell.length_a   1.000
_cell.length_b   1.000
_cell.length_c   1.000
_cell.angle_alpha   90.00
_cell.angle_beta   90.00
_cell.angle_gamma   90.00
#
_symmetry.space_group_name_H-M   'P 1'
#
loop_
_entity.id
_entity.type
_entity.pdbx_description
1 polymer ?
#
loop_
_entity_poly.entity_id
_entity_poly.type
_entity_poly.pdbx_seq_one_letter_code
_entity_poly.pdbx_strand_id
1 'polypeptide(L)'
;MIGTVNGDWASLTVANAGLARHEVRTVFQLGGLGLIPDDVDWRNLPAEPGRALAAYEHKLLFLDGPSDPLRLRYVPFDHDSGLPWSWHREEVRFVSSRIGYLPRGFRDEFETAQKFAVLGGGESDHEDRRVDDRDVEALGRGYADVLFTCLPPFERPSATDLNDKDAPSQAEVHRAFLAVRPRLLLATGSAFGAKTLAYATGLRTCRLVAAILNTETLDLEFIDDRGTRVEAPDDVTDLATQTTGRWLLRTQSSQHVVDLDRGTWERIPGSGAHRYDAPNTGLLRTFEDCAVGKSAFITTRSTDLLVDYYWARTSLILSIDRLAHGEGVDDVR
;
A
#
# COMPACT_ATOMS: atom_id res chain seq x y z
N MET A 1 3.16 7.61 10.01
CA MET A 1 3.54 6.49 9.13
C MET A 1 4.22 7.03 7.91
N ILE A 2 5.24 6.33 7.44
CA ILE A 2 6.03 6.71 6.27
C ILE A 2 6.16 5.44 5.41
N GLY A 3 5.99 5.61 4.09
CA GLY A 3 6.21 4.54 3.13
C GLY A 3 7.69 4.19 2.96
N THR A 4 8.06 3.74 1.77
CA THR A 4 9.43 3.36 1.43
C THR A 4 10.38 4.56 1.44
N VAL A 5 11.54 4.42 2.09
CA VAL A 5 12.57 5.49 2.21
C VAL A 5 13.75 5.25 1.27
N ASN A 6 14.13 3.98 1.05
CA ASN A 6 15.26 3.56 0.21
C ASN A 6 16.56 4.32 0.51
N GLY A 7 16.83 4.61 1.78
CA GLY A 7 18.03 5.34 2.22
C GLY A 7 18.00 6.86 1.97
N ASP A 8 16.88 7.44 1.51
CA ASP A 8 16.72 8.90 1.40
C ASP A 8 16.48 9.55 2.78
N TRP A 9 17.56 9.70 3.54
CA TRP A 9 17.54 10.30 4.87
C TRP A 9 17.14 11.77 4.88
N ALA A 10 17.37 12.49 3.78
CA ALA A 10 16.98 13.88 3.65
C ALA A 10 15.45 13.99 3.63
N SER A 11 14.79 13.19 2.80
CA SER A 11 13.32 13.11 2.77
C SER A 11 12.74 12.61 4.09
N LEU A 12 13.36 11.61 4.73
CA LEU A 12 12.92 11.15 6.06
C LEU A 12 13.05 12.26 7.12
N THR A 13 14.09 13.08 7.07
CA THR A 13 14.27 14.21 8.00
C THR A 13 13.19 15.26 7.79
N VAL A 14 12.86 15.58 6.54
CA VAL A 14 11.76 16.50 6.20
C VAL A 14 10.42 15.95 6.68
N ALA A 15 10.17 14.65 6.46
CA ALA A 15 8.97 13.96 6.95
C ALA A 15 8.82 14.07 8.47
N ASN A 16 9.90 13.79 9.21
CA ASN A 16 9.90 13.89 10.67
C ASN A 16 9.65 15.32 11.15
N ALA A 17 10.23 16.33 10.51
CA ALA A 17 9.95 17.72 10.85
C ALA A 17 8.46 18.07 10.65
N GLY A 18 7.84 17.54 9.60
CA GLY A 18 6.39 17.67 9.36
C GLY A 18 5.56 16.97 10.44
N LEU A 19 5.88 15.71 10.75
CA LEU A 19 5.19 14.90 11.76
C LEU A 19 5.29 15.51 13.18
N ALA A 20 6.43 16.12 13.53
CA ALA A 20 6.64 16.76 14.82
C ALA A 20 5.65 17.92 15.07
N ARG A 21 5.22 18.62 14.02
CA ARG A 21 4.22 19.70 14.11
C ARG A 21 2.81 19.19 14.45
N HIS A 22 2.58 17.89 14.28
CA HIS A 22 1.34 17.20 14.63
C HIS A 22 1.50 16.32 15.87
N GLU A 23 2.50 16.60 16.71
CA GLU A 23 2.75 15.93 17.99
C GLU A 23 2.94 14.41 17.89
N VAL A 24 3.29 13.91 16.70
CA VAL A 24 3.55 12.48 16.48
C VAL A 24 4.84 12.09 17.20
N ARG A 25 4.78 11.06 18.06
CA ARG A 25 5.96 10.56 18.79
C ARG A 25 6.52 9.27 18.24
N THR A 26 5.68 8.44 17.64
CA THR A 26 6.05 7.14 17.07
C THR A 26 5.76 7.12 15.58
N VAL A 27 6.78 6.78 14.80
CA VAL A 27 6.73 6.71 13.35
C VAL A 27 6.87 5.26 12.93
N PHE A 28 5.84 4.71 12.28
CA PHE A 28 5.93 3.42 11.59
C PHE A 28 6.44 3.62 10.17
N GLN A 29 7.50 2.91 9.79
CA GLN A 29 8.06 2.87 8.45
C GLN A 29 7.81 1.49 7.82
N LEU A 30 7.16 1.49 6.66
CA LEU A 30 6.55 0.31 6.07
C LEU A 30 7.49 -0.44 5.09
N GLY A 31 8.75 -0.66 5.46
CA GLY A 31 9.71 -1.43 4.66
C GLY A 31 10.43 -0.67 3.56
N GLY A 32 11.57 -1.20 3.12
CA GLY A 32 12.55 -0.51 2.28
C GLY A 32 13.08 0.74 2.97
N LEU A 33 13.54 0.58 4.21
CA LEU A 33 14.16 1.67 4.96
C LEU A 33 15.50 2.05 4.32
N GLY A 34 16.25 1.06 3.84
CA GLY A 34 17.58 1.27 3.24
C GLY A 34 18.65 1.65 4.28
N LEU A 35 18.44 1.25 5.54
CA LEU A 35 19.32 1.58 6.66
C LEU A 35 20.67 0.86 6.58
N ILE A 36 20.66 -0.40 6.16
CA ILE A 36 21.82 -1.29 6.19
C ILE A 36 22.04 -1.82 4.77
N PRO A 37 23.08 -1.39 4.06
CA PRO A 37 23.56 -2.10 2.88
C PRO A 37 23.95 -3.54 3.23
N ASP A 38 23.81 -4.49 2.31
CA ASP A 38 24.07 -5.92 2.55
C ASP A 38 25.49 -6.22 3.08
N ASP A 39 26.45 -5.34 2.81
CA ASP A 39 27.86 -5.43 3.18
C ASP A 39 28.25 -4.64 4.45
N VAL A 40 27.33 -3.91 5.08
CA VAL A 40 27.62 -3.05 6.25
C VAL A 40 27.15 -3.71 7.54
N ASP A 41 28.00 -3.70 8.58
CA ASP A 41 27.60 -4.10 9.94
C ASP A 41 26.60 -3.08 10.49
N TRP A 42 25.47 -3.54 11.01
CA TRP A 42 24.43 -2.70 11.64
C TRP A 42 24.97 -1.83 12.79
N ARG A 43 26.13 -2.18 13.37
CA ARG A 43 26.81 -1.36 14.37
C ARG A 43 27.43 -0.08 13.80
N ASN A 44 27.63 -0.02 12.49
CA ASN A 44 28.24 1.11 11.79
C ASN A 44 27.19 1.97 11.07
N LEU A 45 25.96 2.00 11.58
CA LEU A 45 24.93 2.83 10.99
C LEU A 45 25.29 4.32 11.04
N PRO A 46 24.91 5.09 10.00
CA PRO A 46 25.04 6.53 10.04
C PRO A 46 24.37 7.08 11.30
N ALA A 47 25.01 8.02 11.97
CA ALA A 47 24.46 8.67 13.16
C ALA A 47 23.35 9.68 12.80
N GLU A 48 23.29 10.08 11.53
CA GLU A 48 22.37 11.08 10.98
C GLU A 48 20.89 10.76 11.26
N PRO A 49 20.36 9.54 10.99
CA PRO A 49 18.95 9.23 11.25
C PRO A 49 18.61 9.29 12.74
N GLY A 50 19.50 8.77 13.60
CA GLY A 50 19.33 8.83 15.06
C GLY A 50 19.30 10.27 15.57
N ARG A 51 20.17 11.15 15.06
CA ARG A 51 20.18 12.59 15.40
C ARG A 51 18.92 13.30 14.92
N ALA A 52 18.45 13.00 13.70
CA ALA A 52 17.22 13.59 13.17
C ALA A 52 15.99 13.19 14.00
N LEU A 53 15.87 11.91 14.37
CA LEU A 53 14.80 11.43 15.25
C LEU A 53 14.89 12.05 16.65
N ALA A 54 16.11 12.18 17.20
CA ALA A 54 16.33 12.79 18.50
C ALA A 54 15.93 14.27 18.55
N ALA A 55 16.16 15.03 17.47
CA ALA A 55 15.79 16.44 17.39
C ALA A 55 14.28 16.68 17.53
N TYR A 56 13.45 15.69 17.20
CA TYR A 56 11.98 15.75 17.28
C TYR A 56 11.41 14.82 18.35
N GLU A 57 12.25 14.23 19.19
CA GLU A 57 11.88 13.21 20.18
C GLU A 57 11.15 11.97 19.62
N HIS A 58 11.24 11.74 18.30
CA HIS A 58 10.58 10.62 17.65
C HIS A 58 11.24 9.28 17.98
N LYS A 59 10.43 8.23 17.87
CA LYS A 59 10.86 6.83 17.72
C LYS A 59 10.44 6.31 16.38
N LEU A 60 11.37 5.70 15.66
CA LEU A 60 11.11 5.04 14.40
C LEU A 60 10.99 3.54 14.64
N LEU A 61 9.82 2.99 14.33
CA LEU A 61 9.62 1.55 14.23
C LEU A 61 9.49 1.17 12.76
N PHE A 62 10.17 0.12 12.34
CA PHE A 62 10.11 -0.32 10.96
C PHE A 62 9.94 -1.82 10.85
N LEU A 63 9.25 -2.25 9.81
CA LEU A 63 9.21 -3.63 9.35
C LEU A 63 10.15 -3.80 8.17
N ASP A 64 10.63 -5.02 7.93
CA ASP A 64 11.47 -5.29 6.76
C ASP A 64 10.64 -5.24 5.48
N GLY A 65 11.20 -4.65 4.43
CA GLY A 65 10.73 -4.77 3.05
C GLY A 65 11.63 -5.68 2.20
N PRO A 66 11.34 -5.80 0.89
CA PRO A 66 12.06 -6.72 0.00
C PRO A 66 13.55 -6.37 -0.21
N SER A 67 13.91 -5.11 0.06
CA SER A 67 15.28 -4.59 -0.07
C SER A 67 16.03 -4.49 1.26
N ASP A 68 15.38 -4.76 2.39
CA ASP A 68 16.04 -4.66 3.70
C ASP A 68 16.76 -5.98 4.05
N PRO A 69 17.98 -5.92 4.61
CA PRO A 69 18.72 -7.12 4.95
C PRO A 69 18.14 -7.80 6.19
N LEU A 70 17.99 -9.12 6.12
CA LEU A 70 17.48 -9.93 7.23
C LEU A 70 18.45 -10.05 8.41
N ARG A 71 19.67 -9.52 8.29
CA ARG A 71 20.63 -9.51 9.40
C ARG A 71 20.10 -8.78 10.63
N LEU A 72 19.09 -7.93 10.45
CA LEU A 72 18.30 -7.32 11.52
C LEU A 72 17.67 -8.33 12.49
N ARG A 73 17.35 -9.55 12.03
CA ARG A 73 16.87 -10.65 12.88
C ARG A 73 17.90 -11.11 13.90
N TYR A 74 19.18 -10.78 13.71
CA TYR A 74 20.28 -11.14 14.60
C TYR A 74 20.80 -9.95 15.43
N VAL A 75 20.18 -8.77 15.32
CA VAL A 75 20.50 -7.65 16.21
C VAL A 75 20.12 -8.07 17.65
N PRO A 76 21.06 -8.00 18.60
CA PRO A 76 20.79 -8.32 20.00
C PRO A 76 19.78 -7.33 20.58
N PHE A 77 19.02 -7.79 21.58
CA PHE A 77 18.06 -6.93 22.27
C PHE A 77 18.79 -5.83 23.05
N ASP A 78 18.39 -4.58 22.83
CA ASP A 78 18.77 -3.45 23.66
C ASP A 78 17.58 -3.10 24.57
N HIS A 79 17.77 -3.24 25.88
CA HIS A 79 16.74 -3.03 26.88
C HIS A 79 16.51 -1.54 27.24
N ASP A 80 17.38 -0.63 26.79
CA ASP A 80 17.35 0.81 27.15
C ASP A 80 16.58 1.70 26.16
N SER A 81 15.63 1.13 25.40
CA SER A 81 14.91 1.83 24.32
C SER A 81 13.90 2.89 24.79
N GLY A 82 13.63 2.98 26.10
CA GLY A 82 12.73 3.96 26.73
C GLY A 82 11.28 3.90 26.25
N LEU A 83 10.82 2.79 25.67
CA LEU A 83 9.42 2.59 25.26
C LEU A 83 8.51 2.35 26.48
N PRO A 84 7.17 2.47 26.36
CA PRO A 84 6.27 2.02 27.41
C PRO A 84 6.56 0.56 27.76
N TRP A 85 6.53 0.21 29.05
CA TRP A 85 6.80 -1.14 29.56
C TRP A 85 5.99 -2.26 28.87
N SER A 86 4.81 -1.94 28.32
CA SER A 86 4.00 -2.88 27.54
C SER A 86 4.69 -3.34 26.23
N TRP A 87 5.50 -2.49 25.62
CA TRP A 87 6.20 -2.77 24.35
C TRP A 87 7.59 -3.41 24.58
N HIS A 88 7.99 -3.64 25.83
CA HIS A 88 9.18 -4.42 26.20
C HIS A 88 8.97 -5.93 26.11
N ARG A 89 8.02 -6.41 25.29
CA ARG A 89 8.04 -7.81 24.87
C ARG A 89 9.37 -8.03 24.14
N GLU A 90 10.01 -9.15 24.44
CA GLU A 90 11.35 -9.58 24.01
C GLU A 90 11.48 -9.78 22.48
N GLU A 91 10.80 -8.97 21.67
CA GLU A 91 10.58 -9.18 20.24
C GLU A 91 10.99 -7.96 19.41
N VAL A 92 10.78 -6.72 19.90
CA VAL A 92 11.27 -5.53 19.20
C VAL A 92 12.79 -5.44 19.30
N ARG A 93 13.48 -5.35 18.15
CA ARG A 93 14.94 -5.31 18.09
C ARG A 93 15.43 -3.90 17.84
N PHE A 94 15.99 -3.26 18.86
CA PHE A 94 16.51 -1.90 18.75
C PHE A 94 17.90 -1.90 18.14
N VAL A 95 18.05 -1.16 17.03
CA VAL A 95 19.35 -0.90 16.40
C VAL A 95 20.00 0.35 16.99
N SER A 96 19.18 1.23 17.59
CA SER A 96 19.59 2.32 18.46
C SER A 96 18.46 2.62 19.45
N SER A 97 18.66 3.50 20.43
CA SER A 97 17.62 3.91 21.39
C SER A 97 16.36 4.53 20.76
N ARG A 98 16.39 4.89 19.47
CA ARG A 98 15.26 5.50 18.74
C ARG A 98 14.82 4.75 17.49
N ILE A 99 15.48 3.66 17.12
CA ILE A 99 15.18 2.90 15.90
C ILE A 99 14.98 1.43 16.28
N GLY A 100 13.75 0.95 16.17
CA GLY A 100 13.34 -0.41 16.48
C GLY A 100 12.84 -1.16 15.25
N TYR A 101 13.31 -2.39 15.08
CA TYR A 101 12.79 -3.34 14.10
C TYR A 101 11.64 -4.15 14.71
N LEU A 102 10.53 -4.21 13.99
CA LEU A 102 9.36 -5.03 14.29
C LEU A 102 9.46 -6.35 13.51
N PRO A 103 9.66 -7.49 14.19
CA PRO A 103 9.77 -8.76 13.49
C PRO A 103 8.44 -9.17 12.84
N ARG A 104 8.53 -10.00 11.81
CA ARG A 104 7.34 -10.60 11.19
C ARG A 104 6.55 -11.40 12.23
N GLY A 105 5.23 -11.22 12.22
CA GLY A 105 4.33 -11.82 13.19
C GLY A 105 4.23 -11.05 14.51
N PHE A 106 4.95 -9.93 14.68
CA PHE A 106 4.83 -9.09 15.86
C PHE A 106 3.38 -8.59 16.04
N ARG A 107 2.91 -8.62 17.29
CA ARG A 107 1.57 -8.17 17.67
C ARG A 107 1.63 -7.40 18.97
N ASP A 108 0.94 -6.27 19.00
CA ASP A 108 0.84 -5.47 20.20
C ASP A 108 -0.45 -4.63 20.19
N GLU A 109 -0.56 -3.76 21.17
CA GLU A 109 -1.69 -2.89 21.41
C GLU A 109 -1.20 -1.44 21.52
N PHE A 110 -1.93 -0.51 20.90
CA PHE A 110 -1.74 0.92 21.12
C PHE A 110 -2.25 1.30 22.53
N GLU A 111 -1.88 2.49 23.01
CA GLU A 111 -2.37 2.99 24.32
C GLU A 111 -3.92 3.08 24.39
N THR A 112 -4.57 3.16 23.24
CA THR A 112 -6.02 3.24 23.03
C THR A 112 -6.73 1.88 23.01
N ALA A 113 -6.01 0.82 23.34
CA ALA A 113 -6.44 -0.58 23.30
C ALA A 113 -6.73 -1.17 21.90
N GLN A 114 -6.54 -0.41 20.83
CA GLN A 114 -6.59 -0.95 19.47
C GLN A 114 -5.39 -1.87 19.23
N LYS A 115 -5.65 -3.05 18.66
CA LYS A 115 -4.63 -4.08 18.39
C LYS A 115 -4.01 -3.88 17.04
N PHE A 116 -2.72 -4.13 16.92
CA PHE A 116 -2.07 -4.19 15.62
C PHE A 116 -1.21 -5.43 15.45
N ALA A 117 -0.97 -5.78 14.20
CA ALA A 117 -0.09 -6.86 13.80
C ALA A 117 0.82 -6.40 12.66
N VAL A 118 1.99 -7.03 12.55
CA VAL A 118 3.03 -6.65 11.58
C VAL A 118 3.42 -7.85 10.73
N LEU A 119 3.41 -7.66 9.42
CA LEU A 119 3.87 -8.61 8.43
C LEU A 119 4.89 -7.93 7.51
N GLY A 120 6.16 -7.98 7.89
CA GLY A 120 7.27 -7.58 7.01
C GLY A 120 7.51 -8.57 5.87
N GLY A 121 8.54 -8.28 5.07
CA GLY A 121 8.89 -9.01 3.85
C GLY A 121 8.27 -8.39 2.60
N GLY A 122 8.71 -8.85 1.43
CA GLY A 122 8.15 -8.41 0.17
C GLY A 122 8.49 -9.32 -0.99
N GLU A 123 8.13 -8.95 -2.22
CA GLU A 123 8.54 -9.72 -3.39
C GLU A 123 10.04 -9.48 -3.64
N SER A 124 10.81 -10.55 -3.63
CA SER A 124 12.27 -10.52 -3.71
C SER A 124 12.78 -11.79 -4.37
N ASP A 125 13.93 -11.75 -5.04
CA ASP A 125 14.59 -12.98 -5.54
C ASP A 125 15.19 -13.81 -4.39
N HIS A 126 15.33 -13.20 -3.22
CA HIS A 126 15.85 -13.86 -2.02
C HIS A 126 14.70 -14.48 -1.23
N GLU A 127 14.67 -15.82 -1.14
CA GLU A 127 13.59 -16.58 -0.47
C GLU A 127 13.36 -16.15 0.98
N ASP A 128 14.42 -15.74 1.67
CA ASP A 128 14.37 -15.32 3.06
C ASP A 128 13.72 -13.93 3.25
N ARG A 129 13.66 -13.11 2.18
CA ARG A 129 13.00 -11.79 2.15
C ARG A 129 11.53 -11.87 1.70
N ARG A 130 11.12 -12.99 1.09
CA ARG A 130 9.73 -13.28 0.72
C ARG A 130 8.86 -13.48 1.95
N VAL A 131 7.57 -13.18 1.81
CA VAL A 131 6.56 -13.61 2.80
C VAL A 131 6.22 -15.06 2.49
N ASP A 132 6.31 -15.93 3.49
CA ASP A 132 5.99 -17.36 3.34
C ASP A 132 4.98 -17.88 4.38
N ASP A 133 4.65 -19.17 4.29
CA ASP A 133 3.74 -19.85 5.23
C ASP A 133 4.15 -19.66 6.70
N ARG A 134 5.45 -19.65 7.00
CA ARG A 134 5.96 -19.53 8.37
C ARG A 134 5.66 -18.15 8.93
N ASP A 135 5.73 -17.12 8.09
CA ASP A 135 5.39 -15.75 8.48
C ASP A 135 3.88 -15.62 8.77
N VAL A 136 3.02 -16.25 7.96
CA VAL A 136 1.56 -16.28 8.19
C VAL A 136 1.22 -17.04 9.45
N GLU A 137 1.89 -18.17 9.71
CA GLU A 137 1.75 -18.93 10.95
C GLU A 137 2.21 -18.14 12.17
N ALA A 138 3.35 -17.46 12.08
CA ALA A 138 3.89 -16.61 13.15
C ALA A 138 2.96 -15.43 13.47
N LEU A 139 2.36 -14.81 12.45
CA LEU A 139 1.33 -13.78 12.61
C LEU A 139 0.10 -14.31 13.36
N GLY A 140 -0.26 -15.57 13.11
CA GLY A 140 -1.37 -16.26 13.75
C GLY A 140 -2.75 -15.75 13.31
N ARG A 141 -3.81 -16.32 13.92
CA ARG A 141 -5.21 -16.09 13.52
C ARG A 141 -5.99 -15.13 14.44
N GLY A 142 -5.30 -14.50 15.38
CA GLY A 142 -5.95 -13.51 16.25
C GLY A 142 -6.46 -12.32 15.44
N TYR A 143 -7.54 -11.70 15.91
CA TYR A 143 -7.99 -10.42 15.39
C TYR A 143 -6.96 -9.32 15.67
N ALA A 144 -6.78 -8.38 14.73
CA ALA A 144 -6.12 -7.10 14.97
C ALA A 144 -6.98 -5.99 14.35
N ASP A 145 -6.95 -4.79 14.90
CA ASP A 145 -7.62 -3.64 14.29
C ASP A 145 -6.82 -3.12 13.08
N VAL A 146 -5.49 -3.15 13.18
CA VAL A 146 -4.57 -2.66 12.15
C VAL A 146 -3.58 -3.75 11.73
N LEU A 147 -3.39 -3.93 10.42
CA LEU A 147 -2.30 -4.75 9.87
C LEU A 147 -1.31 -3.87 9.12
N PHE A 148 -0.05 -3.86 9.57
CA PHE A 148 1.05 -3.21 8.88
C PHE A 148 1.79 -4.22 8.01
N THR A 149 2.04 -3.89 6.75
CA THR A 149 2.76 -4.74 5.80
C THR A 149 3.55 -3.91 4.79
N CYS A 150 4.56 -4.49 4.17
CA CYS A 150 5.28 -3.84 3.07
C CYS A 150 4.62 -4.16 1.70
N LEU A 151 3.85 -5.24 1.62
CA LEU A 151 3.09 -5.60 0.42
C LEU A 151 1.59 -5.48 0.65
N PRO A 152 0.81 -5.04 -0.34
CA PRO A 152 -0.63 -5.23 -0.29
C PRO A 152 -0.98 -6.72 -0.48
N PRO A 153 -2.13 -7.18 0.02
CA PRO A 153 -2.63 -8.52 -0.24
C PRO A 153 -2.88 -8.71 -1.73
N PHE A 154 -2.68 -9.93 -2.21
CA PHE A 154 -2.95 -10.31 -3.58
C PHE A 154 -4.36 -9.87 -4.04
N GLU A 155 -4.43 -9.06 -5.08
CA GLU A 155 -5.62 -8.87 -5.90
C GLU A 155 -5.67 -10.01 -6.90
N ARG A 156 -6.37 -11.11 -6.58
CA ARG A 156 -6.28 -12.43 -7.27
C ARG A 156 -5.80 -12.29 -8.72
N PRO A 157 -4.71 -12.95 -9.15
CA PRO A 157 -4.20 -12.74 -10.50
C PRO A 157 -5.19 -13.33 -11.46
N SER A 158 -5.33 -12.76 -12.66
CA SER A 158 -5.94 -13.49 -13.75
C SER A 158 -5.24 -14.86 -13.87
N ALA A 159 -5.97 -15.95 -14.13
CA ALA A 159 -5.46 -17.33 -14.09
C ALA A 159 -4.32 -17.64 -15.08
N THR A 160 -3.79 -16.64 -15.78
CA THR A 160 -2.71 -16.72 -16.76
C THR A 160 -1.40 -16.08 -16.30
N ASP A 161 -1.37 -15.32 -15.19
CA ASP A 161 -0.12 -14.93 -14.52
C ASP A 161 0.42 -16.07 -13.63
N LEU A 162 -0.05 -17.31 -13.83
CA LEU A 162 0.49 -18.51 -13.16
C LEU A 162 1.94 -18.84 -13.59
N ASN A 163 2.46 -18.16 -14.63
CA ASN A 163 3.89 -18.19 -14.95
C ASN A 163 4.69 -17.11 -14.21
N ASP A 164 4.02 -16.15 -13.57
CA ASP A 164 4.64 -15.22 -12.67
C ASP A 164 4.95 -15.99 -11.38
N LYS A 165 6.13 -16.61 -11.36
CA LYS A 165 6.72 -17.23 -10.16
C LYS A 165 6.98 -16.21 -9.03
N ASP A 166 6.56 -14.96 -9.25
CA ASP A 166 7.05 -13.76 -8.59
C ASP A 166 5.98 -13.04 -7.75
N ALA A 167 4.79 -13.64 -7.57
CA ALA A 167 3.82 -13.13 -6.58
C ALA A 167 3.43 -14.11 -5.43
N PRO A 168 4.27 -15.07 -4.99
CA PRO A 168 3.93 -15.94 -3.87
C PRO A 168 3.74 -15.12 -2.58
N SER A 169 4.54 -14.08 -2.36
CA SER A 169 4.49 -13.29 -1.12
C SER A 169 3.16 -12.53 -1.00
N GLN A 170 2.63 -11.98 -2.09
CA GLN A 170 1.31 -11.34 -2.07
C GLN A 170 0.19 -12.31 -1.69
N ALA A 171 0.26 -13.58 -2.13
CA ALA A 171 -0.74 -14.59 -1.82
C ALA A 171 -0.70 -14.91 -0.32
N GLU A 172 0.50 -14.98 0.26
CA GLU A 172 0.70 -15.10 1.70
C GLU A 172 0.15 -13.91 2.47
N VAL A 173 0.40 -12.69 2.01
CA VAL A 173 -0.16 -11.48 2.60
C VAL A 173 -1.69 -11.50 2.55
N HIS A 174 -2.29 -11.99 1.46
CA HIS A 174 -3.74 -12.16 1.37
C HIS A 174 -4.26 -13.18 2.39
N ARG A 175 -3.56 -14.32 2.55
CA ARG A 175 -3.91 -15.32 3.57
C ARG A 175 -3.79 -14.74 4.98
N ALA A 176 -2.74 -13.99 5.27
CA ALA A 176 -2.55 -13.27 6.53
C ALA A 176 -3.67 -12.24 6.78
N PHE A 177 -4.03 -11.45 5.78
CA PHE A 177 -5.16 -10.52 5.86
C PHE A 177 -6.46 -11.23 6.24
N LEU A 178 -6.78 -12.36 5.60
CA LEU A 178 -7.97 -13.17 5.93
C LEU A 178 -7.89 -13.82 7.31
N ALA A 179 -6.69 -14.18 7.76
CA ALA A 179 -6.45 -14.79 9.07
C ALA A 179 -6.63 -13.77 10.20
N VAL A 180 -6.13 -12.54 10.03
CA VAL A 180 -6.15 -11.48 11.03
C VAL A 180 -7.44 -10.64 10.98
N ARG A 181 -8.05 -10.51 9.79
CA ARG A 181 -9.27 -9.73 9.53
C ARG A 181 -9.18 -8.29 10.04
N PRO A 182 -8.15 -7.52 9.63
CA PRO A 182 -7.96 -6.17 10.10
C PRO A 182 -9.10 -5.24 9.65
N ARG A 183 -9.39 -4.22 10.47
CA ARG A 183 -10.28 -3.11 10.08
C ARG A 183 -9.56 -2.14 9.16
N LEU A 184 -8.26 -1.95 9.38
CA LEU A 184 -7.40 -1.08 8.58
C LEU A 184 -6.15 -1.85 8.16
N LEU A 185 -5.86 -1.84 6.86
CA LEU A 185 -4.64 -2.36 6.28
C LEU A 185 -3.76 -1.22 5.81
N LEU A 186 -2.49 -1.26 6.21
CA LEU A 186 -1.49 -0.24 5.89
C LEU A 186 -0.31 -0.93 5.20
N ALA A 187 -0.15 -0.63 3.92
CA ALA A 187 0.84 -1.25 3.06
C ALA A 187 1.71 -0.22 2.34
N THR A 188 2.91 -0.60 1.91
CA THR A 188 3.58 0.10 0.80
C THR A 188 3.15 -0.51 -0.54
N GLY A 189 3.09 0.29 -1.59
CA GLY A 189 2.84 -0.22 -2.94
C GLY A 189 2.06 0.74 -3.82
N SER A 190 2.36 0.74 -5.12
CA SER A 190 1.76 1.61 -6.14
C SER A 190 0.30 1.27 -6.52
N ALA A 191 -0.29 0.22 -5.94
CA ALA A 191 -1.41 -0.49 -6.59
C ALA A 191 -2.82 -0.32 -5.96
N PHE A 192 -3.01 0.27 -4.77
CA PHE A 192 -4.33 0.30 -4.12
C PHE A 192 -4.94 1.71 -3.96
N GLY A 193 -6.24 1.81 -4.29
CA GLY A 193 -7.12 2.94 -3.96
C GLY A 193 -7.50 2.95 -2.47
N ALA A 194 -7.84 4.11 -1.90
CA ALA A 194 -7.47 4.47 -0.53
C ALA A 194 -8.33 3.89 0.63
N LYS A 195 -9.12 2.83 0.38
CA LYS A 195 -9.66 1.99 1.47
C LYS A 195 -8.69 0.92 1.98
N THR A 196 -7.61 0.71 1.24
CA THR A 196 -6.35 0.15 1.75
C THR A 196 -5.33 1.23 1.50
N LEU A 197 -4.71 1.79 2.54
CA LEU A 197 -3.64 2.76 2.33
C LEU A 197 -2.43 1.99 1.82
N ALA A 198 -2.36 1.75 0.51
CA ALA A 198 -1.10 1.46 -0.13
C ALA A 198 -0.45 2.81 -0.43
N TYR A 199 0.74 3.03 0.13
CA TYR A 199 1.60 4.13 -0.29
C TYR A 199 2.02 3.89 -1.73
N ALA A 200 1.18 4.35 -2.64
CA ALA A 200 1.53 4.59 -4.01
C ALA A 200 2.10 5.99 -4.08
N THR A 201 3.34 6.08 -4.53
CA THR A 201 4.03 7.30 -5.00
C THR A 201 3.33 7.94 -6.23
N GLY A 202 2.00 7.81 -6.34
CA GLY A 202 1.17 8.18 -7.49
C GLY A 202 0.23 9.37 -7.28
N LEU A 203 0.23 10.01 -6.10
CA LEU A 203 -0.39 11.34 -5.94
C LEU A 203 0.57 12.38 -6.52
N ARG A 204 0.47 12.60 -7.84
CA ARG A 204 1.48 13.35 -8.61
C ARG A 204 1.45 14.87 -8.41
N THR A 205 0.45 15.42 -7.73
CA THR A 205 0.36 16.88 -7.49
C THR A 205 0.49 17.26 -6.02
N CYS A 206 0.20 16.34 -5.10
CA CYS A 206 0.44 16.51 -3.67
C CYS A 206 1.56 15.56 -3.28
N ARG A 207 2.74 16.11 -2.98
CA ARG A 207 3.89 15.36 -2.46
C ARG A 207 3.56 14.89 -1.04
N LEU A 208 2.68 13.90 -0.92
CA LEU A 208 2.36 13.27 0.35
C LEU A 208 3.61 12.59 0.86
N VAL A 209 4.00 12.95 2.08
CA VAL A 209 5.22 12.44 2.69
C VAL A 209 4.89 11.45 3.80
N ALA A 210 3.76 11.64 4.48
CA ALA A 210 3.36 10.79 5.58
C ALA A 210 1.84 10.76 5.78
N ALA A 211 1.38 9.74 6.50
CA ALA A 211 0.03 9.68 7.04
C ALA A 211 0.08 9.51 8.56
N ILE A 212 -0.85 10.14 9.26
CA ILE A 212 -1.00 10.11 10.71
C ILE A 212 -2.23 9.27 11.02
N LEU A 213 -2.04 8.20 11.78
CA LEU A 213 -3.11 7.32 12.21
C LEU A 213 -3.62 7.80 13.56
N ASN A 214 -4.91 8.15 13.63
CA ASN A 214 -5.59 8.29 14.91
C ASN A 214 -5.84 6.90 15.47
N THR A 215 -5.15 6.52 16.56
CA THR A 215 -5.26 5.17 17.12
C THR A 215 -6.54 4.94 17.90
N GLU A 216 -7.41 5.93 18.11
CA GLU A 216 -8.74 5.74 18.70
C GLU A 216 -9.79 5.43 17.63
N THR A 217 -9.80 6.22 16.55
CA THR A 217 -10.84 6.13 15.50
C THR A 217 -10.41 5.27 14.31
N LEU A 218 -9.10 5.06 14.14
CA LEU A 218 -8.46 4.49 12.96
C LEU A 218 -8.55 5.38 11.71
N ASP A 219 -8.90 6.65 11.87
CA ASP A 219 -8.88 7.62 10.78
C ASP A 219 -7.45 8.00 10.41
N LEU A 220 -7.26 8.38 9.15
CA LEU A 220 -5.96 8.77 8.61
C LEU A 220 -5.98 10.22 8.17
N GLU A 221 -5.03 10.99 8.67
CA GLU A 221 -4.71 12.33 8.17
C GLU A 221 -3.45 12.26 7.30
N PHE A 222 -3.41 13.04 6.23
CA PHE A 222 -2.24 13.06 5.34
C PHE A 222 -1.52 14.39 5.45
N ILE A 223 -0.19 14.35 5.31
CA ILE A 223 0.64 15.55 5.32
C ILE A 223 1.62 15.57 4.14
N ASP A 224 1.87 16.77 3.63
CA ASP A 224 2.88 17.02 2.60
C ASP A 224 4.31 17.17 3.18
N ASP A 225 5.28 17.46 2.32
CA ASP A 225 6.68 17.71 2.69
C ASP A 225 6.89 18.96 3.56
N ARG A 226 5.86 19.81 3.71
CA ARG A 226 5.85 20.96 4.61
C ARG A 226 5.11 20.65 5.91
N GLY A 227 4.62 19.42 6.10
CA GLY A 227 3.78 19.06 7.24
C GLY A 227 2.41 19.74 7.20
N THR A 228 1.99 20.27 6.06
CA THR A 228 0.64 20.80 5.88
C THR A 228 -0.32 19.64 5.73
N ARG A 229 -1.48 19.71 6.39
CA ARG A 229 -2.56 18.75 6.14
C ARG A 229 -2.99 18.82 4.69
N VAL A 230 -3.10 17.65 4.08
CA VAL A 230 -3.63 17.48 2.72
C VAL A 230 -4.91 16.67 2.86
N GLU A 231 -5.95 17.08 2.14
CA GLU A 231 -7.16 16.27 2.04
C GLU A 231 -6.79 14.92 1.42
N ALA A 232 -7.33 13.85 2.01
CA ALA A 232 -7.26 12.54 1.38
C ALA A 232 -7.86 12.67 -0.02
N PRO A 233 -7.25 12.06 -1.06
CA PRO A 233 -7.92 11.99 -2.35
C PRO A 233 -9.32 11.39 -2.19
N ASP A 234 -10.29 11.93 -2.94
CA ASP A 234 -11.66 11.42 -2.92
C ASP A 234 -11.66 9.95 -3.37
N ASP A 235 -11.92 9.05 -2.42
CA ASP A 235 -12.04 7.62 -2.68
C ASP A 235 -13.38 7.32 -3.36
N VAL A 236 -13.36 7.33 -4.69
CA VAL A 236 -14.49 6.83 -5.46
C VAL A 236 -14.48 5.32 -5.42
N THR A 237 -15.37 4.75 -4.61
CA THR A 237 -15.56 3.29 -4.55
C THR A 237 -16.72 2.79 -5.38
N ASP A 238 -17.55 3.69 -5.88
CA ASP A 238 -18.65 3.41 -6.79
C ASP A 238 -18.73 4.54 -7.82
N LEU A 239 -18.49 4.21 -9.09
CA LEU A 239 -18.55 5.17 -10.19
C LEU A 239 -20.01 5.46 -10.60
N ALA A 240 -20.97 4.64 -10.18
CA ALA A 240 -22.39 4.92 -10.43
C ALA A 240 -22.90 6.17 -9.68
N THR A 241 -22.19 6.60 -8.63
CA THR A 241 -22.49 7.88 -7.94
C THR A 241 -21.82 9.08 -8.61
N GLN A 242 -21.01 8.87 -9.64
CA GLN A 242 -20.30 9.93 -10.36
C GLN A 242 -21.03 10.24 -11.66
N THR A 243 -21.09 11.52 -12.02
CA THR A 243 -21.77 11.99 -13.24
C THR A 243 -20.83 12.62 -14.25
N THR A 244 -19.57 12.88 -13.88
CA THR A 244 -18.59 13.62 -14.68
C THR A 244 -17.18 13.09 -14.45
N GLY A 245 -16.24 13.57 -15.23
CA GLY A 245 -14.82 13.27 -15.12
C GLY A 245 -14.38 12.05 -15.92
N ARG A 246 -13.05 11.87 -15.94
CA ARG A 246 -12.38 10.75 -16.58
C ARG A 246 -11.74 9.88 -15.52
N TRP A 247 -11.97 8.58 -15.63
CA TRP A 247 -11.69 7.61 -14.59
C TRP A 247 -10.92 6.42 -15.15
N LEU A 248 -9.91 5.97 -14.43
CA LEU A 248 -9.17 4.75 -14.69
C LEU A 248 -9.66 3.69 -13.72
N LEU A 249 -10.29 2.66 -14.26
CA LEU A 249 -10.65 1.47 -13.52
C LEU A 249 -9.53 0.45 -13.73
N ARG A 250 -8.90 0.04 -12.65
CA ARG A 250 -8.00 -1.11 -12.68
C ARG A 250 -8.82 -2.34 -12.33
N THR A 251 -8.73 -3.36 -13.18
CA THR A 251 -9.40 -4.64 -12.97
C THR A 251 -8.35 -5.74 -13.04
N GLN A 252 -8.68 -6.91 -12.50
CA GLN A 252 -7.77 -8.06 -12.39
C GLN A 252 -7.00 -8.42 -13.67
N SER A 253 -7.54 -8.14 -14.86
CA SER A 253 -6.88 -8.48 -16.12
C SER A 253 -6.79 -7.33 -17.14
N SER A 254 -7.29 -6.15 -16.81
CA SER A 254 -7.41 -5.04 -17.79
C SER A 254 -7.49 -3.70 -17.08
N GLN A 255 -7.05 -2.66 -17.78
CA GLN A 255 -7.34 -1.29 -17.42
C GLN A 255 -8.50 -0.79 -18.28
N HIS A 256 -9.38 0.02 -17.70
CA HIS A 256 -10.45 0.66 -18.45
C HIS A 256 -10.47 2.15 -18.19
N VAL A 257 -10.49 2.94 -19.24
CA VAL A 257 -10.73 4.37 -19.14
C VAL A 257 -12.19 4.63 -19.43
N VAL A 258 -12.87 5.26 -18.48
CA VAL A 258 -14.25 5.71 -18.60
C VAL A 258 -14.22 7.24 -18.53
N ASP A 259 -14.53 7.89 -19.64
CA ASP A 259 -14.69 9.35 -19.69
C ASP A 259 -16.20 9.65 -19.71
N LEU A 260 -16.74 10.02 -18.55
CA LEU A 260 -18.16 10.32 -18.39
C LEU A 260 -18.54 11.66 -19.04
N ASP A 261 -17.58 12.59 -19.15
CA ASP A 261 -17.80 13.90 -19.79
C ASP A 261 -17.97 13.75 -21.31
N ARG A 262 -17.17 12.85 -21.92
CA ARG A 262 -17.24 12.55 -23.35
C ARG A 262 -18.15 11.37 -23.69
N GLY A 263 -18.61 10.63 -22.67
CA GLY A 263 -19.37 9.40 -22.85
C GLY A 263 -18.58 8.36 -23.66
N THR A 264 -17.30 8.16 -23.33
CA THR A 264 -16.44 7.19 -24.03
C THR A 264 -15.88 6.15 -23.06
N TRP A 265 -15.65 4.96 -23.60
CA TRP A 265 -14.97 3.87 -22.92
C TRP A 265 -13.81 3.35 -23.76
N GLU A 266 -12.72 3.02 -23.09
CA GLU A 266 -11.57 2.33 -23.66
C GLU A 266 -11.13 1.22 -22.71
N ARG A 267 -10.78 0.06 -23.27
CA ARG A 267 -10.19 -1.08 -22.59
C ARG A 267 -8.77 -1.28 -23.08
N ILE A 268 -7.84 -1.35 -22.14
CA ILE A 268 -6.46 -1.72 -22.37
C ILE A 268 -6.25 -3.10 -21.75
N PRO A 269 -6.31 -4.17 -22.57
CA PRO A 269 -6.14 -5.53 -22.06
C PRO A 269 -4.72 -5.74 -21.54
N GLY A 270 -4.59 -6.38 -20.37
CA GLY A 270 -3.31 -6.88 -19.86
C GLY A 270 -2.91 -8.23 -20.49
N SER A 271 -1.75 -8.76 -20.09
CA SER A 271 -1.16 -10.02 -20.58
C SER A 271 -2.05 -11.26 -20.43
N GLY A 272 -3.02 -11.24 -19.50
CA GLY A 272 -3.96 -12.32 -19.23
C GLY A 272 -5.42 -12.03 -19.56
N ALA A 273 -5.71 -10.92 -20.24
CA ALA A 273 -7.07 -10.51 -20.48
C ALA A 273 -7.80 -11.48 -21.43
N HIS A 274 -9.02 -11.89 -21.08
CA HIS A 274 -9.85 -12.65 -22.02
C HIS A 274 -9.99 -11.89 -23.34
N ARG A 275 -9.90 -12.64 -24.45
CA ARG A 275 -10.15 -12.10 -25.79
C ARG A 275 -11.57 -11.53 -25.83
N TYR A 276 -11.67 -10.32 -26.34
CA TYR A 276 -12.93 -9.61 -26.54
C TYR A 276 -13.06 -9.37 -28.03
N ASP A 277 -14.11 -9.94 -28.64
CA ASP A 277 -14.28 -9.93 -30.10
C ASP A 277 -14.94 -8.65 -30.62
N ALA A 278 -15.17 -7.67 -29.75
CA ALA A 278 -15.66 -6.34 -30.10
C ALA A 278 -14.56 -5.29 -29.92
N PRO A 279 -14.75 -4.07 -30.47
CA PRO A 279 -13.77 -3.00 -30.33
C PRO A 279 -13.46 -2.70 -28.86
N ASN A 280 -12.18 -2.54 -28.53
CA ASN A 280 -11.73 -2.13 -27.21
C ASN A 280 -12.03 -0.66 -26.90
N THR A 281 -12.64 0.09 -27.82
CA THR A 281 -13.06 1.48 -27.61
C THR A 281 -14.46 1.70 -28.15
N GLY A 282 -15.20 2.66 -27.59
CA GLY A 282 -16.51 3.02 -28.11
C GLY A 282 -17.21 4.12 -27.32
N LEU A 283 -18.30 4.63 -27.91
CA LEU A 283 -19.21 5.55 -27.23
C LEU A 283 -20.05 4.77 -26.23
N LEU A 284 -20.00 5.17 -24.96
CA LEU A 284 -20.74 4.59 -23.87
C LEU A 284 -22.24 4.69 -24.14
N ARG A 285 -22.96 3.58 -23.94
CA ARG A 285 -24.43 3.52 -23.98
C ARG A 285 -24.98 3.35 -22.58
N THR A 286 -24.57 2.30 -21.87
CA THR A 286 -24.87 2.08 -20.45
C THR A 286 -23.63 1.61 -19.71
N PHE A 287 -23.65 1.81 -18.40
CA PHE A 287 -22.55 1.49 -17.52
C PHE A 287 -23.09 1.24 -16.11
N GLU A 288 -22.97 0.00 -15.65
CA GLU A 288 -23.64 -0.52 -14.46
C GLU A 288 -22.66 -1.30 -13.57
N ASP A 289 -22.99 -1.42 -12.28
CA ASP A 289 -22.22 -2.18 -11.28
C ASP A 289 -20.72 -1.81 -11.16
N CYS A 290 -20.39 -0.55 -11.47
CA CYS A 290 -19.02 -0.08 -11.40
C CYS A 290 -18.60 0.33 -9.99
N ALA A 291 -18.48 -0.65 -9.10
CA ALA A 291 -17.93 -0.45 -7.77
C ALA A 291 -16.71 -1.34 -7.54
N VAL A 292 -15.79 -0.88 -6.70
CA VAL A 292 -14.65 -1.69 -6.23
C VAL A 292 -15.17 -2.99 -5.62
N GLY A 293 -14.57 -4.11 -5.99
CA GLY A 293 -15.02 -5.45 -5.59
C GLY A 293 -16.21 -6.00 -6.40
N LYS A 294 -16.63 -5.33 -7.48
CA LYS A 294 -17.63 -5.84 -8.43
C LYS A 294 -17.07 -5.91 -9.85
N SER A 295 -17.76 -6.64 -10.71
CA SER A 295 -17.55 -6.59 -12.16
C SER A 295 -18.52 -5.58 -12.77
N ALA A 296 -18.01 -4.57 -13.47
CA ALA A 296 -18.83 -3.63 -14.22
C ALA A 296 -19.43 -4.30 -15.47
N PHE A 297 -20.66 -3.89 -15.81
CA PHE A 297 -21.30 -4.19 -17.08
C PHE A 297 -21.32 -2.92 -17.94
N ILE A 298 -20.69 -2.99 -19.11
CA ILE A 298 -20.43 -1.84 -19.97
C ILE A 298 -21.06 -2.13 -21.34
N THR A 299 -21.83 -1.20 -21.87
CA THR A 299 -22.30 -1.28 -23.26
C THR A 299 -21.84 -0.08 -24.06
N THR A 300 -21.48 -0.30 -25.33
CA THR A 300 -21.07 0.74 -26.26
C THR A 300 -21.89 0.72 -27.53
N ARG A 301 -22.11 1.88 -28.13
CA ARG A 301 -22.80 2.00 -29.41
C ARG A 301 -21.97 1.34 -30.51
N SER A 302 -22.63 0.55 -31.35
CA SER A 302 -22.01 -0.02 -32.53
C SER A 302 -21.92 1.00 -33.67
N THR A 303 -20.86 0.91 -34.46
CA THR A 303 -20.75 1.58 -35.76
C THR A 303 -21.23 0.70 -36.93
N ASP A 304 -21.50 -0.58 -36.68
CA ASP A 304 -22.07 -1.52 -37.64
C ASP A 304 -23.60 -1.43 -37.60
N LEU A 305 -24.23 -1.23 -38.77
CA LEU A 305 -25.67 -1.10 -38.93
C LEU A 305 -26.46 -2.36 -38.56
N LEU A 306 -25.80 -3.53 -38.49
CA LEU A 306 -26.43 -4.80 -38.15
C LEU A 306 -26.33 -5.14 -36.66
N VAL A 307 -25.56 -4.38 -35.89
CA VAL A 307 -25.32 -4.62 -34.46
C VAL A 307 -25.85 -3.43 -33.67
N ASP A 308 -26.76 -3.66 -32.72
CA ASP A 308 -27.34 -2.56 -31.91
C ASP A 308 -26.29 -1.98 -30.93
N TYR A 309 -25.57 -2.83 -30.22
CA TYR A 309 -24.51 -2.44 -29.30
C TYR A 309 -23.51 -3.58 -29.07
N TYR A 310 -22.31 -3.20 -28.63
CA TYR A 310 -21.35 -4.13 -28.04
C TYR A 310 -21.47 -4.07 -26.52
N TRP A 311 -21.13 -5.17 -25.85
CA TRP A 311 -21.16 -5.23 -24.39
C TRP A 311 -19.93 -5.95 -23.86
N ALA A 312 -19.40 -5.46 -22.75
CA ALA A 312 -18.30 -6.06 -22.03
C ALA A 312 -18.68 -6.23 -20.56
N ARG A 313 -18.21 -7.30 -19.94
CA ARG A 313 -18.19 -7.43 -18.48
C ARG A 313 -16.75 -7.41 -18.02
N THR A 314 -16.43 -6.52 -17.09
CA THR A 314 -15.07 -6.44 -16.57
C THR A 314 -14.77 -7.63 -15.66
N SER A 315 -13.49 -7.91 -15.46
CA SER A 315 -13.06 -8.64 -14.27
C SER A 315 -13.31 -7.80 -13.00
N LEU A 316 -13.00 -8.34 -11.82
CA LEU A 316 -13.19 -7.62 -10.56
C LEU A 316 -12.50 -6.26 -10.61
N ILE A 317 -13.22 -5.18 -10.31
CA ILE A 317 -12.66 -3.84 -10.16
C ILE A 317 -11.88 -3.79 -8.85
N LEU A 318 -10.63 -3.37 -8.97
CA LEU A 318 -9.63 -3.32 -7.91
C LEU A 318 -9.49 -1.89 -7.38
N SER A 319 -9.37 -0.92 -8.30
CA SER A 319 -9.35 0.50 -7.99
C SER A 319 -10.13 1.31 -9.02
N ILE A 320 -10.56 2.50 -8.59
CA ILE A 320 -11.16 3.52 -9.46
C ILE A 320 -10.43 4.82 -9.14
N ASP A 321 -9.69 5.31 -10.12
CA ASP A 321 -8.82 6.47 -9.96
C ASP A 321 -9.26 7.59 -10.90
N ARG A 322 -9.29 8.83 -10.41
CA ARG A 322 -9.59 9.98 -11.26
C ARG A 322 -8.38 10.35 -12.09
N LEU A 323 -8.54 10.50 -13.40
CA LEU A 323 -7.51 10.97 -14.32
C LEU A 323 -7.59 12.48 -14.51
N ALA A 324 -6.43 13.14 -14.59
CA ALA A 324 -6.39 14.55 -14.97
C ALA A 324 -6.80 14.75 -16.44
N HIS A 325 -7.27 15.95 -16.77
CA HIS A 325 -7.67 16.25 -18.13
C HIS A 325 -6.47 16.16 -19.09
N GLY A 326 -6.57 15.31 -20.12
CA GLY A 326 -5.50 15.11 -21.12
C GLY A 326 -4.42 14.09 -20.75
N GLU A 327 -4.50 13.45 -19.59
CA GLU A 327 -3.50 12.45 -19.15
C GLU A 327 -3.59 11.15 -19.98
N GLY A 328 -2.49 10.68 -20.56
CA GLY A 328 -2.46 9.40 -21.26
C GLY A 328 -2.53 8.23 -20.28
N VAL A 329 -3.04 7.06 -20.69
CA VAL A 329 -3.03 5.89 -19.80
C VAL A 329 -1.61 5.36 -19.57
N ASP A 330 -0.75 5.51 -20.57
CA ASP A 330 0.66 5.14 -20.49
C ASP A 330 1.42 5.99 -19.45
N ASP A 331 0.93 7.18 -19.14
CA ASP A 331 1.52 8.03 -18.11
C ASP A 331 1.23 7.50 -16.70
N VAL A 332 0.26 6.61 -16.51
CA VAL A 332 -0.22 6.11 -15.20
C VAL A 332 0.35 4.74 -14.82
N ARG A 333 1.33 4.22 -15.59
CA ARG A 333 2.03 2.97 -15.30
C ARG A 333 3.15 3.13 -14.29
#